data_AF-A0A2K2D2A9-F1
#
_entry.id   AF-A0A2K2D2A9-F1
#
_cell.length_a   1.000
_cell.length_b   1.000
_cell.length_c   1.000
_cell.angle_alpha   90.00
_cell.angle_beta   90.00
_cell.angle_gamma   90.00
#
_symmetry.space_group_name_H-M   'P 1'
#
loop_
_entity.id
_entity.type
_entity.pdbx_description
1 polymer ?
#
loop_
_entity_poly.entity_id
_entity_poly.type
_entity_poly.pdbx_seq_one_letter_code
_entity_poly.pdbx_strand_id
1 'polypeptide(L)'
;MACWRKIGIHWDLCLGIKDRVQAAKHPFNGPSFIMVFICVAWHIWKQRNDMVFDRKPPSCTRWFISFRDELVLYCIRIKECQK
;
A
#
# COMPACT_ATOMS: atom_id res chain seq x y z
N MET A 1 8.32 -4.80 5.59
CA MET A 1 8.58 -5.89 4.61
C MET A 1 7.36 -6.78 4.39
N ALA A 2 6.72 -7.30 5.44
CA ALA A 2 5.56 -8.21 5.31
C ALA A 2 4.41 -7.63 4.47
N CYS A 3 4.04 -6.36 4.68
CA CYS A 3 2.96 -5.71 3.92
C CYS A 3 3.25 -5.65 2.41
N TRP A 4 4.45 -5.24 2.01
CA TRP A 4 4.87 -5.19 0.61
C TRP A 4 4.87 -6.59 -0.03
N ARG A 5 5.43 -7.58 0.67
CA ARG A 5 5.45 -8.97 0.19
C ARG A 5 4.04 -9.54 0.01
N LYS A 6 3.10 -9.17 0.90
CA LYS A 6 1.70 -9.63 0.86
C LYS A 6 0.98 -9.22 -0.43
N ILE A 7 1.41 -8.13 -1.07
CA ILE A 7 0.86 -7.64 -2.34
C ILE A 7 1.77 -7.91 -3.54
N GLY A 8 2.77 -8.80 -3.39
CA GLY A 8 3.68 -9.17 -4.47
C GLY A 8 4.79 -8.16 -4.76
N ILE A 9 5.00 -7.16 -3.90
CA ILE A 9 6.08 -6.18 -4.07
C ILE A 9 7.30 -6.60 -3.24
N HIS A 10 8.44 -6.76 -3.91
CA HIS A 10 9.73 -6.86 -3.27
C HIS A 10 10.26 -5.45 -2.95
N TRP A 11 10.52 -5.16 -1.67
CA TRP A 11 10.92 -3.83 -1.22
C TRP A 11 12.35 -3.83 -0.67
N ASP A 12 13.34 -3.90 -1.57
CA ASP A 12 14.75 -3.99 -1.19
C ASP A 12 15.25 -2.71 -0.50
N LEU A 13 15.75 -2.84 0.73
CA LEU A 13 16.24 -1.70 1.51
C LEU A 13 17.67 -1.28 1.12
N CYS A 14 18.40 -2.10 0.36
CA CYS A 14 19.76 -1.82 -0.11
C CYS A 14 19.79 -0.82 -1.28
N LEU A 15 18.70 -0.69 -2.02
CA LEU A 15 18.60 0.21 -3.17
C LEU A 15 18.31 1.67 -2.77
N GLY A 16 18.52 2.64 -3.65
CA GLY A 16 18.00 4.00 -3.46
C GLY A 16 16.47 4.05 -3.61
N ILE A 17 15.79 5.06 -3.05
CA ILE A 17 14.31 5.13 -3.11
C ILE A 17 13.77 5.13 -4.55
N LYS A 18 14.46 5.79 -5.48
CA LYS A 18 14.08 5.83 -6.90
C LYS A 18 14.11 4.43 -7.51
N ASP A 19 15.24 3.74 -7.31
CA ASP A 19 15.46 2.39 -7.86
C ASP A 19 14.51 1.37 -7.23
N ARG A 20 14.21 1.50 -5.93
CA ARG A 20 13.18 0.68 -5.24
C ARG A 20 11.81 0.82 -5.88
N VAL A 21 11.38 2.07 -6.12
CA VAL A 21 10.05 2.33 -6.73
C VAL A 21 10.01 1.79 -8.15
N GLN A 22 11.10 1.94 -8.92
CA GLN A 22 11.20 1.35 -10.27
C GLN A 22 11.14 -0.18 -10.23
N ALA A 23 11.90 -0.82 -9.33
CA ALA A 23 11.89 -2.26 -9.14
C ALA A 23 10.51 -2.78 -8.70
N ALA A 24 9.78 -2.03 -7.85
CA ALA A 24 8.43 -2.37 -7.44
C ALA A 24 7.39 -2.20 -8.57
N LYS A 25 7.62 -1.25 -9.49
CA LYS A 25 6.75 -1.01 -10.64
C LYS A 25 6.90 -2.08 -11.71
N HIS A 26 8.11 -2.55 -11.97
CA HIS A 26 8.42 -3.44 -13.07
C HIS A 26 7.58 -4.73 -13.13
N PRO A 27 7.37 -5.50 -12.03
CA PRO A 27 6.54 -6.69 -12.05
C PRO A 27 5.03 -6.42 -11.91
N PHE A 28 4.62 -5.15 -11.75
CA PHE A 28 3.23 -4.82 -11.46
C PHE A 28 2.39 -4.76 -12.74
N ASN A 29 1.68 -5.85 -13.05
CA ASN A 29 0.82 -5.98 -14.24
C ASN A 29 -0.61 -5.44 -14.05
N GLY A 30 -0.84 -4.56 -13.08
CA GLY A 30 -2.15 -3.98 -12.79
C GLY A 30 -2.30 -2.53 -13.27
N PRO A 31 -3.54 -2.05 -13.50
CA PRO A 31 -3.77 -0.64 -13.71
C PRO A 31 -3.34 0.16 -12.47
N SER A 32 -2.80 1.35 -12.69
CA SER A 32 -2.58 2.35 -11.63
C SER A 32 -1.63 1.92 -10.49
N PHE A 33 -0.45 1.38 -10.82
CA PHE A 33 0.63 1.05 -9.85
C PHE A 33 0.83 2.13 -8.78
N ILE A 34 0.95 3.41 -9.21
CA ILE A 34 1.22 4.53 -8.31
C ILE A 34 0.10 4.70 -7.28
N MET A 35 -1.16 4.55 -7.70
CA MET A 35 -2.30 4.66 -6.80
C MET A 35 -2.28 3.55 -5.74
N VAL A 36 -2.08 2.29 -6.16
CA VAL A 36 -1.99 1.15 -5.24
C VAL A 36 -0.80 1.32 -4.30
N PHE A 37 0.35 1.72 -4.83
CA PHE A 37 1.56 1.98 -4.06
C PHE A 37 1.36 3.05 -2.99
N ILE A 38 0.76 4.17 -3.34
CA ILE A 38 0.45 5.27 -2.40
C ILE A 38 -0.54 4.79 -1.33
N CYS A 39 -1.60 4.08 -1.70
CA CYS A 39 -2.55 3.54 -0.73
C CYS A 39 -1.87 2.59 0.27
N VAL A 40 -1.03 1.69 -0.22
CA VAL A 40 -0.27 0.75 0.63
C VAL A 40 0.63 1.50 1.61
N ALA A 41 1.41 2.45 1.09
CA ALA A 41 2.31 3.28 1.90
C ALA A 41 1.54 4.07 2.97
N TRP A 42 0.39 4.64 2.60
CA TRP A 42 -0.51 5.35 3.50
C TRP A 42 -1.00 4.46 4.65
N HIS A 43 -1.48 3.25 4.36
CA HIS A 43 -1.93 2.33 5.41
C HIS A 43 -0.79 1.82 6.30
N ILE A 44 0.43 1.67 5.76
CA ILE A 44 1.61 1.36 6.58
C ILE A 44 1.90 2.52 7.54
N TRP A 45 1.83 3.75 7.05
CA TRP A 45 2.01 4.95 7.88
C TRP A 45 0.94 5.03 8.99
N LYS A 46 -0.34 4.79 8.66
CA LYS A 46 -1.43 4.73 9.66
C LYS A 46 -1.16 3.70 10.77
N GLN A 47 -0.72 2.48 10.41
CA GLN A 47 -0.37 1.46 11.40
C GLN A 47 0.76 1.88 12.34
N ARG A 48 1.76 2.61 11.82
CA ARG A 48 2.85 3.15 12.66
C ARG A 48 2.36 4.24 13.60
N ASN A 49 1.45 5.09 13.13
CA ASN A 49 0.85 6.13 13.96
C ASN A 49 -0.02 5.52 15.06
N ASP A 50 -0.88 4.55 14.73
CA ASP A 50 -1.71 3.84 15.70
C ASP A 50 -0.85 3.21 16.82
N MET A 51 0.35 2.72 16.49
CA MET A 51 1.29 2.20 17.48
C MET A 51 1.84 3.29 18.42
N VAL A 52 2.18 4.45 17.89
CA VAL A 52 2.76 5.56 18.67
C VAL A 52 1.70 6.26 19.53
N PHE A 53 0.54 6.56 18.95
CA PHE A 53 -0.49 7.39 19.58
C PHE A 53 -1.53 6.57 20.35
N ASP A 54 -1.92 5.41 19.83
CA ASP A 54 -2.99 4.59 20.42
C ASP A 54 -2.48 3.32 21.10
N ARG A 55 -1.16 3.08 21.10
CA ARG A 55 -0.51 1.83 21.59
C ARG A 55 -1.09 0.56 20.96
N LYS A 56 -1.68 0.68 19.76
CA LYS A 56 -2.23 -0.46 19.02
C LYS A 56 -1.08 -1.19 18.32
N PRO A 57 -0.87 -2.48 18.59
CA PRO A 57 0.20 -3.22 17.94
C PRO A 57 -0.05 -3.31 16.42
N PRO A 58 0.99 -3.13 15.58
CA PRO A 58 0.86 -3.24 14.14
C PRO A 58 0.50 -4.69 13.76
N SER A 59 -0.45 -4.84 12.83
CA SER A 59 -0.88 -6.16 12.36
C SER A 59 -1.00 -6.18 10.83
N CYS A 60 -0.28 -7.09 10.19
CA CYS A 60 -0.31 -7.25 8.74
C CYS A 60 -1.71 -7.63 8.22
N THR A 61 -2.49 -8.42 8.97
CA THR A 61 -3.85 -8.80 8.58
C THR A 61 -4.80 -7.61 8.61
N ARG A 62 -4.85 -6.90 9.74
CA ARG A 62 -5.62 -5.66 9.90
C ARG A 62 -5.24 -4.60 8.85
N TRP A 63 -3.95 -4.39 8.64
CA TRP A 63 -3.44 -3.51 7.58
C TRP A 63 -4.01 -3.90 6.21
N PHE A 64 -3.95 -5.19 5.84
CA PHE A 64 -4.40 -5.66 4.54
C PHE A 64 -5.90 -5.48 4.34
N ILE A 65 -6.71 -5.76 5.36
CA ILE A 65 -8.17 -5.54 5.32
C ILE A 65 -8.46 -4.06 5.10
N SER A 66 -7.90 -3.18 5.94
CA SER A 66 -8.14 -1.73 5.81
C SER A 66 -7.69 -1.19 4.45
N PHE A 67 -6.52 -1.64 3.96
CA PHE A 67 -6.02 -1.26 2.64
C PHE A 67 -6.98 -1.70 1.52
N ARG A 68 -7.46 -2.95 1.56
CA ARG A 68 -8.36 -3.49 0.54
C ARG A 68 -9.67 -2.72 0.51
N ASP A 69 -10.27 -2.46 1.68
CA ASP A 69 -11.55 -1.77 1.79
C ASP A 69 -11.46 -0.35 1.24
N GLU A 70 -10.36 0.37 1.56
CA GLU A 70 -10.12 1.72 1.05
C GLU A 70 -9.89 1.71 -0.48
N LEU A 71 -9.15 0.72 -1.00
CA LEU A 71 -8.93 0.58 -2.44
C LEU A 71 -10.24 0.32 -3.21
N VAL A 72 -11.14 -0.52 -2.67
CA VAL A 72 -12.46 -0.78 -3.26
C VAL A 72 -13.28 0.50 -3.33
N LEU A 73 -13.32 1.28 -2.24
CA LEU A 73 -14.02 2.57 -2.21
C LEU A 73 -13.47 3.54 -3.25
N TYR A 74 -12.15 3.62 -3.39
CA TYR A 74 -11.54 4.45 -4.43
C TYR A 74 -11.92 3.98 -5.84
N CYS A 75 -11.90 2.67 -6.11
CA CYS A 75 -12.32 2.15 -7.41
C CYS A 75 -13.78 2.48 -7.74
N ILE A 76 -14.68 2.44 -6.74
CA ILE A 76 -16.08 2.85 -6.91
C ILE A 76 -16.15 4.34 -7.23
N ARG A 77 -15.52 5.19 -6.40
CA ARG A 77 -15.55 6.66 -6.58
C ARG A 77 -15.00 7.11 -7.92
N ILE A 78 -13.89 6.53 -8.36
CA ILE A 78 -13.29 6.86 -9.67
C ILE A 78 -14.27 6.51 -10.81
N LYS A 79 -14.98 5.38 -10.72
CA LYS A 79 -16.01 5.02 -11.71
C LYS A 79 -17.19 5.99 -11.71
N GLU A 80 -17.60 6.48 -10.55
CA GLU A 80 -18.67 7.48 -10.46
C GLU A 80 -18.25 8.84 -11.00
N CYS A 81 -16.99 9.25 -10.85
CA CYS A 81 -16.46 10.47 -11.46
C CYS A 81 -16.33 10.41 -12.99
N GLN A 82 -16.48 9.23 -13.60
CA GLN A 82 -16.44 9.04 -15.05
C GLN A 82 -17.83 9.00 -15.71
N LYS A 83 -18.90 9.16 -14.93
CA LYS A 83 -20.28 9.35 -15.43
C LYS A 83 -20.59 10.83 -15.58
#